data_AF-A0A1W0E8N8-F1
#
_entry.id   AF-A0A1W0E8N8-F1
#
_cell.length_a   1.000
_cell.length_b   1.000
_cell.length_c   1.000
_cell.angle_alpha   90.00
_cell.angle_beta   90.00
_cell.angle_gamma   90.00
#
_symmetry.space_group_name_H-M   'P 1'
#
loop_
_entity.id
_entity.type
_entity.pdbx_description
1 polymer ?
#
loop_
_entity_poly.entity_id
_entity_poly.type
_entity_poly.pdbx_seq_one_letter_code
_entity_poly.pdbx_strand_id
1 'polypeptide(L)'
;MTWIQTKRITGRSRSTIYRVWNQEESLEKKSRPGRPRLISKRVLKLILKKSVQEKATCSKIIKELNLKVSHDTVLRAIRENEQRKWGKKKACFNLDEKKKKIGLIGR
;
A
#
# COMPACT_ATOMS: atom_id res chain seq x y z
N MET A 1 -14.02 -0.05 49.50
CA MET A 1 -14.55 -0.84 48.36
C MET A 1 -13.75 -2.13 48.25
N THR A 2 -14.38 -3.30 48.29
CA THR A 2 -13.66 -4.58 48.12
C THR A 2 -13.45 -4.89 46.64
N TRP A 3 -12.41 -5.67 46.31
CA TRP A 3 -12.12 -6.10 44.92
C TRP A 3 -13.32 -6.74 44.22
N ILE A 4 -14.14 -7.47 44.97
CA ILE A 4 -15.35 -8.13 44.47
C ILE A 4 -16.40 -7.10 44.05
N GLN A 5 -16.57 -6.03 44.83
CA GLN A 5 -17.49 -4.94 44.51
C GLN A 5 -17.01 -4.17 43.27
N THR A 6 -15.72 -3.82 43.19
CA THR A 6 -15.15 -3.10 42.05
C THR A 6 -15.27 -3.89 40.75
N LYS A 7 -15.06 -5.22 40.81
CA LYS A 7 -15.28 -6.12 39.67
C LYS A 7 -16.75 -6.17 39.24
N ARG A 8 -17.69 -6.26 40.19
CA ARG A 8 -19.14 -6.28 39.89
C ARG A 8 -19.62 -4.98 39.26
N ILE A 9 -19.11 -3.84 39.72
CA ILE A 9 -19.50 -2.52 39.23
C ILE A 9 -18.90 -2.22 37.85
N THR A 10 -17.61 -2.50 37.66
CA THR A 10 -16.91 -2.17 36.40
C THR A 10 -17.07 -3.25 35.32
N GLY A 11 -17.39 -4.49 35.69
CA GLY A 11 -17.41 -5.65 34.79
C GLY A 11 -16.04 -6.01 34.20
N ARG A 12 -14.94 -5.43 34.71
CA ARG A 12 -13.58 -5.65 34.18
C ARG A 12 -12.81 -6.70 34.96
N SER A 13 -11.78 -7.27 34.33
CA SER A 13 -10.89 -8.23 34.99
C SER A 13 -10.06 -7.56 36.07
N ARG A 14 -9.64 -8.34 37.07
CA ARG A 14 -8.80 -7.86 38.19
C ARG A 14 -7.50 -7.20 37.68
N SER A 15 -6.90 -7.75 36.63
CA SER A 15 -5.66 -7.23 36.04
C SER A 15 -5.86 -5.87 35.36
N THR A 16 -6.97 -5.66 34.67
CA THR A 16 -7.30 -4.35 34.07
C THR A 16 -7.55 -3.30 35.14
N ILE A 17 -8.31 -3.65 36.19
CA ILE A 17 -8.60 -2.73 37.30
C ILE A 17 -7.30 -2.33 38.00
N TYR A 18 -6.43 -3.29 38.32
CA TYR A 18 -5.13 -3.01 38.96
C TYR A 18 -4.23 -2.13 38.10
N ARG A 19 -4.17 -2.38 36.78
CA ARG A 19 -3.39 -1.56 35.84
C ARG A 19 -3.85 -0.11 35.79
N VAL A 20 -5.16 0.12 35.80
CA VAL A 20 -5.73 1.48 35.78
C VAL A 20 -5.58 2.16 37.15
N TRP A 21 -5.77 1.41 38.24
CA TRP A 21 -5.69 1.94 39.61
C TRP A 21 -4.28 2.39 39.98
N ASN A 22 -3.25 1.70 39.51
CA ASN A 22 -1.85 2.06 39.74
C ASN A 22 -1.30 3.07 38.72
N GLN A 23 -2.14 3.59 37.84
CA GLN A 23 -1.70 4.53 36.82
C GLN A 23 -1.72 5.95 37.41
N GLU A 24 -0.55 6.49 37.76
CA GLU A 24 -0.41 7.81 38.39
C GLU A 24 -0.73 8.98 37.45
N GLU A 25 -0.49 8.83 36.15
CA GLU A 25 -0.75 9.85 35.12
C GLU A 25 -1.57 9.30 33.94
N SER A 26 -2.44 10.13 33.38
CA SER A 26 -3.18 9.82 32.15
C SER A 26 -2.23 9.83 30.95
N LEU A 27 -1.60 8.67 30.68
CA LEU A 27 -0.77 8.50 29.50
C LEU A 27 -1.61 8.76 28.24
N GLU A 28 -1.16 9.71 27.42
CA GLU A 28 -1.70 9.88 26.08
C GLU A 28 -1.60 8.55 25.32
N LYS A 29 -2.71 8.13 24.71
CA LYS A 29 -2.79 6.86 23.98
C LYS A 29 -1.90 6.95 22.74
N LYS A 30 -0.67 6.47 22.85
CA LYS A 30 0.22 6.30 21.69
C LYS A 30 -0.41 5.31 20.72
N SER A 31 -0.51 5.70 19.44
CA SER A 31 -0.95 4.78 18.39
C SER A 31 0.06 3.63 18.28
N ARG A 32 -0.44 2.40 18.14
CA ARG A 32 0.43 1.26 17.94
C ARG A 32 1.07 1.37 16.54
N PRO A 33 2.36 1.01 16.40
CA PRO A 33 2.96 0.95 15.09
C PRO A 33 2.16 0.00 14.19
N GLY A 34 1.91 0.45 12.96
CA GLY A 34 1.25 -0.38 11.95
C GLY A 34 2.14 -1.54 11.50
N ARG A 35 1.58 -2.41 10.65
CA ARG A 35 2.32 -3.51 10.04
C ARG A 35 3.51 -2.98 9.22
N PRO A 36 4.69 -3.64 9.27
CA PRO A 36 5.81 -3.26 8.42
C PRO A 36 5.47 -3.41 6.93
N ARG A 37 6.08 -2.57 6.09
CA ARG A 37 5.92 -2.62 4.64
C ARG A 37 6.55 -3.88 4.07
N LEU A 38 5.88 -4.50 3.10
CA LEU A 38 6.39 -5.68 2.37
C LEU A 38 7.58 -5.37 1.48
N ILE A 39 7.69 -4.13 1.00
CA ILE A 39 8.74 -3.67 0.08
C ILE A 39 9.73 -2.83 0.88
N SER A 40 11.02 -3.18 0.81
CA SER A 40 12.09 -2.41 1.42
C SER A 40 12.31 -1.07 0.71
N LYS A 41 12.86 -0.08 1.41
CA LYS A 41 13.14 1.25 0.84
C LYS A 41 14.03 1.18 -0.41
N ARG A 42 14.99 0.25 -0.44
CA ARG A 42 15.90 0.06 -1.59
C ARG A 42 15.15 -0.48 -2.81
N VAL A 43 14.33 -1.51 -2.62
CA VAL A 43 13.53 -2.10 -3.69
C VAL A 43 12.50 -1.10 -4.21
N LEU A 44 11.87 -0.31 -3.32
CA LEU A 44 10.97 0.76 -3.71
C LEU A 44 11.64 1.76 -4.67
N LYS A 45 12.88 2.20 -4.38
CA LYS A 45 13.63 3.08 -5.29
C LYS A 45 13.84 2.46 -6.67
N LEU A 46 14.15 1.16 -6.74
CA LEU A 46 14.34 0.45 -8.01
C LEU A 46 13.02 0.34 -8.81
N ILE A 47 11.92 0.01 -8.12
CA ILE A 47 10.57 -0.03 -8.72
C ILE A 47 10.24 1.34 -9.33
N LEU A 48 10.47 2.43 -8.59
CA LEU A 48 10.19 3.79 -9.06
C LEU A 48 11.08 4.17 -10.24
N LYS A 49 12.38 3.84 -10.18
CA LYS A 49 13.33 4.10 -11.27
C LYS A 49 12.86 3.46 -12.58
N LYS A 50 12.54 2.16 -12.57
CA LYS A 50 12.03 1.44 -13.76
C LYS A 50 10.67 1.95 -14.22
N SER A 51 9.79 2.26 -13.27
CA SER A 51 8.46 2.79 -13.54
C SER A 51 8.49 4.17 -14.23
N VAL A 52 9.41 5.05 -13.84
CA VAL A 52 9.52 6.43 -14.33
C VAL A 52 10.41 6.53 -15.58
N GLN A 53 11.61 5.96 -15.54
CA GLN A 53 12.59 6.10 -16.63
C GLN A 53 12.23 5.20 -17.82
N GLU A 54 11.98 3.91 -17.55
CA GLU A 54 11.74 2.91 -18.60
C GLU A 54 10.26 2.80 -18.97
N LYS A 55 9.36 3.49 -18.24
CA LYS A 55 7.91 3.40 -18.36
C LYS A 55 7.41 1.94 -18.35
N ALA A 56 8.10 1.08 -17.61
CA ALA A 56 7.81 -0.35 -17.54
C ALA A 56 6.44 -0.60 -16.89
N THR A 57 5.80 -1.69 -17.31
CA THR A 57 4.54 -2.17 -16.70
C THR A 57 4.85 -2.88 -15.38
N CYS A 58 3.89 -2.90 -14.45
CA CYS A 58 4.06 -3.56 -13.15
C CYS A 58 4.49 -5.03 -13.29
N SER A 59 3.91 -5.77 -14.24
CA SER A 59 4.26 -7.17 -14.49
C SER A 59 5.71 -7.35 -14.97
N LYS A 60 6.24 -6.43 -15.79
CA LYS A 60 7.65 -6.45 -16.19
C LYS A 60 8.56 -6.16 -15.00
N ILE A 61 8.22 -5.15 -14.20
CA ILE A 61 8.98 -4.79 -12.99
C ILE A 61 9.07 -5.98 -12.02
N ILE A 62 7.97 -6.71 -11.82
CA ILE A 62 7.95 -7.89 -10.95
C ILE A 62 8.89 -8.97 -11.45
N LYS A 63 8.84 -9.28 -12.75
CA LYS A 63 9.69 -10.31 -13.36
C LYS A 63 11.16 -9.92 -13.30
N GLU A 64 11.49 -8.69 -13.69
CA GLU A 64 12.88 -8.23 -13.79
C GLU A 64 13.56 -8.02 -12.44
N LEU A 65 12.81 -7.57 -11.43
CA LEU A 65 13.33 -7.42 -10.06
C LEU A 65 13.14 -8.69 -9.22
N ASN A 66 12.64 -9.77 -9.83
CA ASN A 66 12.30 -11.04 -9.19
C ASN A 66 11.54 -10.87 -7.86
N LEU A 67 10.50 -10.04 -7.90
CA LEU A 67 9.76 -9.66 -6.71
C LEU A 67 8.71 -10.70 -6.34
N LYS A 68 8.75 -11.19 -5.11
CA LYS A 68 7.69 -12.03 -4.52
C LYS A 68 6.55 -11.18 -3.92
N VAL A 69 6.09 -10.17 -4.66
CA VAL A 69 4.96 -9.33 -4.24
C VAL A 69 3.88 -9.29 -5.31
N SER A 70 2.63 -9.07 -4.88
CA SER A 70 1.50 -8.99 -5.80
C SER A 70 1.61 -7.78 -6.73
N HIS A 71 0.96 -7.89 -7.89
CA HIS A 71 0.80 -6.80 -8.84
C HIS A 71 0.28 -5.51 -8.17
N ASP A 72 -0.74 -5.65 -7.33
CA ASP A 72 -1.38 -4.50 -6.67
C ASP A 72 -0.48 -3.84 -5.64
N THR A 73 0.40 -4.61 -4.99
CA THR A 73 1.41 -4.02 -4.08
C THR A 73 2.37 -3.11 -4.85
N VAL A 74 2.81 -3.53 -6.04
CA VAL A 74 3.69 -2.72 -6.89
C VAL A 74 2.94 -1.50 -7.45
N LEU A 75 1.70 -1.68 -7.89
CA LEU A 75 0.86 -0.59 -8.37
C LEU A 75 0.62 0.46 -7.28
N ARG A 76 0.32 0.03 -6.06
CA ARG A 76 0.11 0.89 -4.89
C ARG A 76 1.40 1.65 -4.54
N ALA A 77 2.54 0.96 -4.53
CA ALA A 77 3.85 1.59 -4.28
C ALA A 77 4.20 2.69 -5.31
N ILE A 78 3.77 2.50 -6.56
CA ILE A 78 3.94 3.50 -7.62
C ILE A 78 2.95 4.65 -7.46
N ARG A 79 1.67 4.38 -7.13
CA ARG A 79 0.63 5.40 -6.95
C ARG A 79 0.86 6.29 -5.74
N GLU A 80 1.29 5.71 -4.62
CA GLU A 80 1.61 6.45 -3.38
C GLU A 80 2.83 7.38 -3.56
N ASN A 81 3.62 7.22 -4.62
CA ASN A 81 4.68 8.16 -4.97
C ASN A 81 4.17 9.16 -6.02
N GLU A 82 3.97 10.40 -5.59
CA GLU A 82 3.52 11.55 -6.41
C GLU A 82 4.46 11.88 -7.59
N GLN A 83 5.64 11.27 -7.65
CA GLN A 83 6.62 11.47 -8.72
C GLN A 83 6.11 11.02 -10.10
N ARG A 84 5.11 10.13 -10.16
CA ARG A 84 4.55 9.69 -11.45
C ARG A 84 3.35 10.56 -11.84
N LYS A 85 3.61 11.76 -12.36
CA LYS A 85 2.59 12.46 -13.17
C LYS A 85 2.34 11.60 -14.40
N TRP A 86 1.11 11.11 -14.58
CA TRP A 86 0.70 10.43 -15.81
C TRP A 86 0.79 11.45 -16.96
N GLY A 87 1.96 11.52 -17.61
CA GLY A 87 2.11 12.31 -18.81
C GLY A 87 1.11 11.83 -19.86
N LYS A 88 0.52 12.75 -20.63
CA LYS A 88 -0.38 12.41 -21.74
C LYS A 88 0.32 11.36 -22.61
N LYS A 89 -0.35 10.23 -22.86
CA LYS A 89 0.16 9.25 -23.82
C LYS A 89 0.32 9.99 -25.16
N LYS A 90 1.45 9.80 -25.84
CA LYS A 90 1.56 10.26 -27.23
C LYS A 90 0.39 9.66 -28.00
N ALA A 91 -0.25 10.46 -28.85
CA ALA A 91 -1.29 9.96 -29.73
C ALA A 91 -0.74 8.73 -30.45
N CYS A 92 -1.53 7.66 -30.50
CA CYS A 92 -1.20 6.52 -31.33
C CYS A 92 -1.00 7.00 -32.77
N PHE A 93 0.00 6.47 -33.46
CA PHE A 93 0.20 6.75 -34.88
C PHE A 93 -1.08 6.46 -35.65
N ASN A 94 -1.41 7.30 -36.63
CA ASN A 94 -2.51 7.01 -37.54
C ASN A 94 -2.26 5.63 -38.17
N LEU A 95 -3.25 4.74 -38.12
CA LEU A 95 -3.16 3.46 -38.79
C LEU A 95 -2.95 3.68 -40.29
N ASP A 96 -2.01 2.94 -40.89
CA ASP A 96 -1.87 2.87 -42.35
C ASP A 96 -3.20 2.45 -42.98
N GLU A 97 -3.49 2.93 -44.19
CA GLU A 97 -4.75 2.63 -44.90
C GLU A 97 -5.01 1.12 -45.04
N LYS A 98 -3.95 0.32 -45.22
CA LYS A 98 -4.03 -1.15 -45.22
C LYS A 98 -4.55 -1.72 -43.90
N LYS A 99 -4.10 -1.19 -42.76
CA LYS A 99 -4.51 -1.64 -41.42
C LYS A 99 -5.91 -1.12 -41.05
N LYS A 100 -6.33 0.03 -41.58
CA LYS A 100 -7.69 0.54 -41.45
C LYS A 100 -8.71 -0.39 -42.12
N LYS A 101 -8.41 -0.94 -43.31
CA LYS A 101 -9.30 -1.88 -44.01
C LYS A 101 -9.53 -3.18 -43.22
N ILE A 102 -8.48 -3.72 -42.58
CA ILE A 102 -8.58 -4.96 -41.78
C ILE A 102 -9.52 -4.77 -40.57
N GLY A 103 -9.47 -3.61 -39.91
CA GLY A 103 -10.34 -3.31 -38.77
C GLY A 103 -11.83 -3.10 -39.11
N LEU A 104 -12.16 -2.90 -40.39
CA LEU A 104 -13.54 -2.76 -40.88
C LEU A 104 -14.14 -4.10 -41.33
N ILE A 105 -13.30 -5.05 -41.78
CA ILE A 105 -13.75 -6.39 -42.23
C ILE A 105 -14.17 -7.27 -41.05
N GLY A 106 -13.67 -6.98 -39.85
CA GLY A 106 -14.02 -7.70 -38.61
C GLY A 106 -15.17 -7.09 -37.80
N ARG A 107 -15.97 -6.18 -38.38
CA ARG A 107 -17.20 -5.64 -37.76
C ARG A 107 -18.44 -6.12 -38.49
#